data_AF-A0A660WPL8-F1
#
_entry.id   AF-A0A660WPL8-F1
#
_cell.length_a   1.000
_cell.length_b   1.000
_cell.length_c   1.000
_cell.angle_alpha   90.00
_cell.angle_beta   90.00
_cell.angle_gamma   90.00
#
_symmetry.space_group_name_H-M   'P 1'
#
loop_
_entity.id
_entity.type
_entity.pdbx_description
1 polymer ?
#
loop_
_entity_poly.entity_id
_entity_poly.type
_entity_poly.pdbx_seq_one_letter_code
_entity_poly.pdbx_strand_id
1 'polypeptide(L)'
;MLDELRENRLRKIGELRKENINPYPHRYLPVDKIVTIVNNWEEDKRVKIAGRIMAKREHGKSAFIDIKDHSGKIQVYFKKDIIGENQFQMFADYIDIG
;
A
#
# COMPACT_ATOMS: atom_id res chain seq x y z
N MET A 1 -10.70 12.12 19.32
CA MET A 1 -10.87 11.76 17.89
C MET A 1 -9.59 11.88 17.05
N LEU A 2 -8.97 13.07 16.87
CA LEU A 2 -7.69 13.16 16.12
C LEU A 2 -6.51 12.56 16.90
N ASP A 3 -6.49 12.73 18.21
CA ASP A 3 -5.43 12.18 19.07
C ASP A 3 -5.46 10.65 19.11
N GLU A 4 -6.64 10.04 19.25
CA GLU A 4 -6.82 8.58 19.17
C GLU A 4 -6.33 8.00 17.84
N LEU A 5 -6.59 8.68 16.72
CA LEU A 5 -6.09 8.24 15.42
C LEU A 5 -4.55 8.31 15.37
N ARG A 6 -3.96 9.38 15.91
CA ARG A 6 -2.51 9.55 15.98
C ARG A 6 -1.87 8.48 16.87
N GLU A 7 -2.43 8.23 18.04
CA GLU A 7 -1.97 7.20 18.97
C GLU A 7 -2.01 5.82 18.33
N ASN A 8 -3.09 5.49 17.63
CA ASN A 8 -3.20 4.23 16.89
C ASN A 8 -2.11 4.09 15.81
N ARG A 9 -1.82 5.15 15.04
CA ARG A 9 -0.74 5.13 14.04
C ARG A 9 0.64 4.95 14.68
N LEU A 10 0.90 5.62 15.81
CA LEU A 10 2.15 5.46 16.55
C LEU A 10 2.29 4.05 17.13
N ARG A 11 1.21 3.46 17.62
CA ARG A 11 1.19 2.06 18.09
C ARG A 11 1.56 1.09 16.96
N LYS A 12 0.92 1.21 15.78
CA LYS A 12 1.24 0.39 14.59
C LYS A 12 2.70 0.52 14.17
N ILE A 13 3.25 1.74 14.17
CA ILE A 13 4.68 1.98 13.89
C ILE A 13 5.58 1.25 14.90
N GLY A 14 5.21 1.25 16.18
CA GLY A 14 5.93 0.53 17.23
C GLY A 14 5.90 -0.99 17.02
N GLU A 15 4.76 -1.54 16.59
CA GLU A 15 4.61 -2.96 16.28
C GLU A 15 5.46 -3.38 15.07
N LEU A 16 5.42 -2.60 13.98
CA LEU A 16 6.28 -2.84 12.80
C LEU A 16 7.77 -2.89 13.17
N ARG A 17 8.23 -1.99 14.05
CA ARG A 17 9.62 -1.99 14.52
C ARG A 17 9.98 -3.24 15.33
N LYS A 18 9.05 -3.78 16.13
CA LYS A 18 9.25 -5.04 16.87
C LYS A 18 9.39 -6.23 15.94
N GLU A 19 8.68 -6.20 14.82
CA GLU A 19 8.81 -7.19 13.73
C GLU A 19 10.03 -6.93 12.82
N ASN A 20 10.91 -6.01 13.20
CA ASN A 20 12.11 -5.64 12.44
C ASN A 20 11.80 -5.05 11.04
N ILE A 21 10.61 -4.49 10.87
CA ILE A 21 10.17 -3.80 9.65
C ILE A 21 10.42 -2.30 9.83
N ASN A 22 11.18 -1.70 8.92
CA ASN A 22 11.39 -0.26 8.91
C ASN A 22 10.18 0.47 8.28
N PRO A 23 9.41 1.27 9.05
CA PRO A 23 8.26 2.01 8.54
C PRO A 23 8.66 3.17 7.60
N TYR A 24 9.92 3.61 7.64
CA TYR A 24 10.46 4.69 6.82
C TYR A 24 11.71 4.21 6.07
N PRO A 25 11.55 3.30 5.08
CA PRO A 25 12.68 2.79 4.32
C PRO A 25 13.32 3.89 3.47
N HIS A 26 14.65 3.87 3.35
CA HIS A 26 15.41 4.92 2.67
C HIS A 26 15.13 5.02 1.17
N ARG A 27 14.79 3.91 0.51
CA ARG A 27 14.64 3.88 -0.95
C ARG A 27 13.74 2.74 -1.39
N TYR A 28 12.78 3.06 -2.23
CA TYR A 28 12.02 2.10 -3.01
C TYR A 28 12.19 2.49 -4.47
N LEU A 29 13.17 1.89 -5.15
CA LEU A 29 13.48 2.12 -6.56
C LEU A 29 13.78 0.79 -7.25
N PRO A 30 13.51 0.66 -8.56
CA PRO A 30 12.89 1.65 -9.44
C PRO A 30 11.37 1.78 -9.20
N VAL A 31 10.81 2.95 -9.57
CA VAL A 31 9.38 3.24 -9.53
C VAL A 31 8.94 3.81 -10.87
N ASP A 32 7.94 3.19 -11.47
CA ASP A 32 7.23 3.61 -12.65
C ASP A 32 6.22 4.72 -12.29
N LYS A 33 6.16 5.76 -13.13
CA LYS A 33 5.15 6.81 -12.98
C LYS A 33 3.78 6.26 -13.34
N ILE A 34 2.79 6.52 -12.49
CA ILE A 34 1.42 6.05 -12.72
C ILE A 34 0.87 6.51 -14.08
N VAL A 35 1.09 7.78 -14.45
CA VAL A 35 0.60 8.30 -15.74
C VAL A 35 1.16 7.53 -16.94
N THR A 36 2.41 7.08 -16.86
CA THR A 36 3.06 6.33 -17.94
C THR A 36 2.47 4.93 -18.07
N ILE A 37 2.13 4.29 -16.95
CA ILE A 37 1.47 2.98 -16.93
C ILE A 37 0.06 3.09 -17.52
N VAL A 38 -0.70 4.10 -17.10
CA VAL A 38 -2.07 4.30 -17.57
C VAL A 38 -2.11 4.62 -19.07
N ASN A 39 -1.21 5.47 -19.56
CA ASN A 39 -1.19 5.86 -20.97
C ASN A 39 -0.63 4.77 -21.90
N ASN A 40 0.29 3.94 -21.41
CA ASN A 40 0.91 2.85 -22.17
C ASN A 40 0.56 1.50 -21.56
N TRP A 41 -0.73 1.30 -21.26
CA TRP A 41 -1.20 0.06 -20.67
C TRP A 41 -0.92 -1.12 -21.61
N GLU A 42 -0.45 -2.20 -21.01
CA GLU A 42 -0.05 -3.42 -21.70
C GLU A 42 -0.41 -4.59 -20.78
N GLU A 43 -1.02 -5.62 -21.35
CA GLU A 43 -1.40 -6.82 -20.62
C GLU A 43 -0.16 -7.56 -20.09
N ASP A 44 -0.28 -8.15 -18.90
CA ASP A 44 0.79 -8.90 -18.21
C ASP A 44 2.10 -8.14 -17.92
N LYS A 45 2.14 -6.83 -18.16
CA LYS A 45 3.29 -6.00 -17.84
C LYS A 45 3.47 -5.86 -16.34
N ARG A 46 4.63 -6.29 -15.85
CA ARG A 46 5.05 -6.05 -14.46
C ARG A 46 5.49 -4.60 -14.29
N VAL A 47 4.94 -3.94 -13.29
CA VAL A 47 5.23 -2.54 -12.94
C VAL A 47 5.53 -2.42 -11.46
N LYS A 48 6.32 -1.41 -11.06
CA LYS A 48 6.60 -1.08 -9.66
C LYS A 48 6.14 0.35 -9.41
N ILE A 49 5.13 0.54 -8.57
CA ILE A 49 4.58 1.87 -8.26
C ILE A 49 4.80 2.23 -6.79
N ALA A 50 4.83 3.53 -6.50
CA ALA A 50 4.82 4.05 -5.14
C ALA A 50 4.03 5.36 -5.11
N GLY A 51 3.31 5.59 -4.01
CA GLY A 51 2.50 6.79 -3.83
C GLY A 51 1.73 6.75 -2.52
N ARG A 52 0.90 7.77 -2.31
CA ARG A 52 0.03 7.90 -1.13
C ARG A 52 -1.21 7.04 -1.31
N ILE A 53 -1.62 6.32 -0.28
CA ILE A 53 -2.88 5.56 -0.30
C ILE A 53 -4.02 6.55 -0.03
N MET A 54 -4.91 6.70 -1.00
CA MET A 54 -6.04 7.63 -0.93
C MET A 54 -7.32 6.94 -0.49
N ALA A 55 -7.45 5.64 -0.76
CA ALA A 55 -8.58 4.82 -0.33
C ALA A 55 -8.11 3.39 -0.09
N LYS A 56 -8.74 2.72 0.89
CA LYS A 56 -8.53 1.32 1.23
C LYS A 56 -9.90 0.67 1.46
N ARG A 57 -10.17 -0.43 0.77
CA ARG A 57 -11.43 -1.20 0.85
C ARG A 57 -11.09 -2.67 0.97
N GLU A 58 -11.59 -3.32 2.02
CA GLU A 58 -11.30 -4.73 2.32
C GLU A 58 -12.58 -5.56 2.16
N HIS A 59 -12.45 -6.71 1.50
CA HIS A 59 -13.54 -7.63 1.19
C HIS A 59 -13.08 -9.08 1.42
N GLY A 60 -13.06 -9.50 2.69
CA GLY A 60 -12.69 -10.86 3.10
C GLY A 60 -11.28 -11.25 2.63
N LYS A 61 -11.18 -12.02 1.54
CA LYS A 61 -9.91 -12.49 0.95
C LYS A 61 -9.33 -11.57 -0.12
N SER A 62 -9.90 -10.37 -0.29
CA SER A 62 -9.44 -9.41 -1.29
C SER A 62 -9.46 -7.98 -0.76
N ALA A 63 -8.65 -7.12 -1.35
CA ALA A 63 -8.62 -5.71 -1.02
C ALA A 63 -8.38 -4.85 -2.26
N PHE A 64 -8.93 -3.64 -2.26
CA PHE A 64 -8.71 -2.62 -3.27
C PHE A 64 -8.13 -1.38 -2.60
N ILE A 65 -7.04 -0.86 -3.15
CA ILE A 65 -6.51 0.44 -2.75
C ILE A 65 -6.39 1.36 -3.96
N ASP A 66 -6.50 2.64 -3.68
CA ASP A 66 -6.18 3.67 -4.66
C ASP A 66 -4.87 4.34 -4.26
N ILE A 67 -3.85 4.23 -5.10
CA ILE A 67 -2.55 4.88 -4.92
C ILE A 67 -2.49 6.13 -5.79
N LYS A 68 -2.00 7.24 -5.22
CA LYS A 68 -1.74 8.49 -5.95
C LYS A 68 -0.27 8.88 -5.82
N ASP A 69 0.40 9.07 -6.95
CA ASP A 69 1.73 9.67 -7.03
C ASP A 69 1.64 11.12 -7.53
N HIS A 70 2.78 11.73 -7.86
CA HIS A 70 2.81 13.10 -8.40
C HIS A 70 2.24 13.22 -9.82
N SER A 71 2.07 12.09 -10.52
CA SER A 71 1.72 12.01 -11.95
C SER A 71 0.26 11.62 -12.17
N GLY A 72 -0.32 10.82 -11.27
CA GLY A 72 -1.67 10.29 -11.45
C GLY A 72 -2.13 9.41 -10.29
N LYS A 73 -3.22 8.69 -10.54
CA LYS A 73 -3.86 7.76 -9.59
C LYS A 73 -4.09 6.41 -10.29
N ILE A 74 -3.86 5.33 -9.57
CA ILE A 74 -4.13 3.96 -10.03
C ILE A 74 -4.78 3.15 -8.92
N GLN A 75 -5.65 2.22 -9.30
CA GLN A 75 -6.23 1.25 -8.37
C GLN A 75 -5.41 -0.03 -8.38
N VAL A 76 -5.15 -0.59 -7.21
CA VAL A 76 -4.47 -1.86 -7.02
C VAL A 76 -5.44 -2.84 -6.39
N TYR A 77 -5.50 -4.04 -6.98
CA TYR A 77 -6.26 -5.16 -6.48
C TYR A 77 -5.31 -6.18 -5.84
N PHE A 78 -5.60 -6.56 -4.60
CA PHE A 78 -4.90 -7.62 -3.89
C PHE A 78 -5.83 -8.80 -3.67
N LYS A 79 -5.31 -9.99 -3.90
CA LYS A 79 -5.96 -11.25 -3.52
C LYS A 79 -5.06 -12.00 -2.57
N LYS A 80 -5.62 -12.43 -1.44
CA LYS A 80 -4.92 -13.19 -0.39
C LYS A 80 -4.24 -14.45 -0.92
N ASP A 81 -4.88 -15.14 -1.86
CA ASP A 81 -4.33 -16.34 -2.49
C ASP A 81 -3.08 -16.06 -3.36
N ILE A 82 -2.87 -14.80 -3.78
CA ILE A 82 -1.73 -14.39 -4.62
C ILE A 82 -0.58 -13.87 -3.76
N ILE A 83 -0.84 -13.00 -2.78
CA ILE A 83 0.20 -12.39 -1.95
C ILE A 83 0.54 -13.20 -0.68
N GLY A 84 -0.31 -14.18 -0.33
CA GLY A 84 -0.18 -15.00 0.87
C GLY A 84 -0.84 -14.40 2.11
N GLU A 85 -1.19 -15.29 3.05
CA GLU A 85 -1.85 -14.96 4.32
C GLU A 85 -1.11 -13.86 5.10
N ASN A 86 0.18 -14.08 5.36
CA ASN A 86 0.96 -13.19 6.22
C ASN A 86 1.09 -11.77 5.65
N GLN A 87 1.30 -11.64 4.34
CA GLN A 87 1.41 -10.33 3.70
C GLN A 87 0.05 -9.62 3.63
N PHE A 88 -1.03 -10.38 3.39
CA PHE A 88 -2.37 -9.82 3.40
C PHE A 88 -2.75 -9.32 4.79
N GLN A 89 -2.42 -10.07 5.84
CA GLN A 89 -2.68 -9.67 7.22
C GLN A 89 -1.85 -8.44 7.61
N MET A 90 -0.56 -8.41 7.26
CA MET A 90 0.30 -7.23 7.47
C MET A 90 -0.30 -5.99 6.78
N PHE A 91 -0.76 -6.14 5.54
CA PHE A 91 -1.43 -5.06 4.81
C PHE A 91 -2.73 -4.61 5.50
N ALA A 92 -3.56 -5.55 5.95
CA ALA A 92 -4.81 -5.23 6.64
C ALA A 92 -4.56 -4.46 7.95
N ASP A 93 -3.60 -4.91 8.76
CA ASP A 93 -3.38 -4.38 10.11
C ASP A 93 -2.60 -3.06 10.12
N TYR A 94 -1.55 -2.95 9.29
CA TYR A 94 -0.56 -1.88 9.42
C TYR A 94 -0.68 -0.77 8.39
N ILE A 95 -1.41 -0.99 7.29
CA ILE A 95 -1.52 -0.01 6.21
C ILE A 95 -2.82 0.79 6.35
N ASP A 96 -2.68 2.11 6.45
CA ASP A 96 -3.77 3.06 6.59
C ASP A 96 -3.82 4.06 5.42
N ILE A 97 -4.93 4.78 5.27
CA ILE A 97 -5.07 5.87 4.29
C ILE A 97 -4.17 7.04 4.71
N GLY A 98 -3.42 7.57 3.74
CA GLY A 98 -2.52 8.72 3.88
C GLY A 98 -1.07 8.39 3.63
#